data_AF-B4J8L0-F1
#
_entry.id   AF-B4J8L0-F1
#
_cell.length_a   1.000
_cell.length_b   1.000
_cell.length_c   1.000
_cell.angle_alpha   90.00
_cell.angle_beta   90.00
_cell.angle_gamma   90.00
#
_symmetry.space_group_name_H-M   'P 1'
#
loop_
_entity.id
_entity.type
_entity.pdbx_description
1 polymer ?
#
loop_
_entity_poly.entity_id
_entity_poly.type
_entity_poly.pdbx_seq_one_letter_code
_entity_poly.pdbx_strand_id
1 'polypeptide(L)'
;TYFTFDSRAEQQTEVYLRYGQHPELYPNRRGEVVQGSYCEREYRDCRLQTCYVQSPAYPGLYPRALNCRYKLHTRQPYIKLYLQNEQFAVDGQR
;
A
#
# COMPACT_ATOMS: atom_id res chain seq x y z
N THR A 1 12.28 25.89 21.12
CA THR A 1 11.26 25.34 20.21
C THR A 1 10.68 24.09 20.83
N TYR A 2 9.38 24.08 21.13
CA TYR A 2 8.71 22.95 21.78
C TYR A 2 7.92 22.20 20.69
N PHE A 3 8.21 20.92 20.49
CA PHE A 3 7.44 20.06 19.58
C PHE A 3 6.53 19.17 20.42
N THR A 4 5.23 19.22 20.14
CA THR A 4 4.23 18.32 20.72
C THR A 4 3.84 17.30 19.66
N PHE A 5 4.00 16.01 19.98
CA PHE A 5 3.57 14.91 19.12
C PHE A 5 2.31 14.29 19.73
N ASP A 6 1.21 14.30 19.00
CA ASP A 6 0.01 13.53 19.31
C ASP A 6 -0.01 12.34 18.33
N SER A 7 0.07 11.12 18.86
CA SER A 7 0.03 9.89 18.07
C SER A 7 -1.23 9.11 18.43
N ARG A 8 -2.17 9.01 17.49
CA ARG A 8 -3.35 8.15 17.61
C ARG A 8 -3.19 6.94 16.71
N ALA A 9 -3.35 5.75 17.28
CA ALA A 9 -3.42 4.51 16.51
C ALA A 9 -4.86 4.33 16.01
N GLU A 10 -5.07 4.48 14.71
CA GLU A 10 -6.38 4.28 14.07
C GLU A 10 -6.62 2.81 13.77
N GLN A 11 -7.86 2.35 13.92
CA GLN A 11 -8.24 0.99 13.56
C GLN A 11 -8.33 0.84 12.04
N GLN A 12 -8.05 -0.35 11.50
CA GLN A 12 -8.05 -0.57 10.04
C GLN A 12 -9.40 -0.25 9.38
N THR A 13 -10.51 -0.44 10.10
CA THR A 13 -11.88 -0.12 9.67
C THR A 13 -12.15 1.38 9.57
N GLU A 14 -11.40 2.21 10.31
CA GLU A 14 -11.51 3.67 10.28
C GLU A 14 -10.73 4.26 9.09
N VAL A 15 -9.69 3.56 8.61
CA VAL A 15 -8.82 4.03 7.52
C VAL A 15 -9.25 3.45 6.15
N TYR A 16 -10.50 3.69 5.76
CA TYR A 16 -11.10 3.12 4.55
C TYR A 16 -10.34 3.46 3.26
N LEU A 17 -9.73 4.64 3.15
CA LEU A 17 -8.94 5.03 1.97
C LEU A 17 -7.73 4.10 1.77
N ARG A 18 -7.14 3.63 2.87
CA ARG A 18 -5.99 2.74 2.83
C ARG A 18 -6.41 1.29 2.66
N TYR A 19 -7.37 0.83 3.45
CA TYR A 19 -7.69 -0.60 3.55
C TYR A 19 -8.95 -1.03 2.78
N GLY A 20 -9.83 -0.10 2.42
CA GLY A 20 -11.14 -0.36 1.82
C GLY A 20 -12.26 -0.44 2.88
N GLN A 21 -13.49 -0.66 2.43
CA GLN A 21 -14.68 -0.72 3.29
C GLN A 21 -14.78 -2.02 4.11
N HIS A 22 -14.18 -3.11 3.61
CA HIS A 22 -14.20 -4.44 4.23
C HIS A 22 -12.81 -5.10 4.20
N PRO A 23 -11.84 -4.59 4.98
CA PRO A 23 -10.48 -5.13 5.01
C PRO A 23 -10.40 -6.56 5.54
N GLU A 24 -11.29 -6.95 6.44
CA GLU A 24 -11.40 -8.27 7.05
C GLU A 24 -11.69 -9.37 6.03
N LEU A 25 -12.42 -9.05 4.95
CA LEU A 25 -12.75 -10.02 3.90
C LEU A 25 -11.56 -10.30 2.98
N TYR A 26 -10.59 -9.37 2.93
CA TYR A 26 -9.55 -9.34 1.91
C TYR A 26 -8.17 -8.93 2.45
N PRO A 27 -7.65 -9.61 3.50
CA PRO A 27 -6.44 -9.20 4.19
C PRO A 27 -5.19 -9.17 3.30
N ASN A 28 -5.12 -10.07 2.31
CA ASN A 28 -3.92 -10.26 1.50
C ASN A 28 -3.82 -9.30 0.30
N ARG A 29 -4.84 -8.48 0.02
CA ARG A 29 -4.82 -7.55 -1.12
C ARG A 29 -3.78 -6.44 -0.99
N ARG A 30 -3.28 -6.19 0.23
CA ARG A 30 -2.30 -5.13 0.53
C ARG A 30 -0.85 -5.63 0.59
N GLY A 31 -0.64 -6.93 0.39
CA GLY A 31 0.66 -7.58 0.48
C GLY A 31 1.14 -7.73 1.92
N GLU A 32 1.90 -8.78 2.16
CA GLU A 32 2.52 -9.05 3.47
C GLU A 32 3.81 -8.24 3.59
N VAL A 33 4.06 -7.66 4.76
CA VAL A 33 5.31 -6.94 5.02
C VAL A 33 6.44 -7.94 5.18
N VAL A 34 7.52 -7.76 4.43
CA VAL A 34 8.71 -8.61 4.56
C VAL A 34 9.36 -8.32 5.91
N GLN A 35 9.60 -9.36 6.71
CA GLN A 35 10.22 -9.24 8.03
C GLN A 35 11.57 -8.51 7.95
N GLY A 36 11.80 -7.57 8.87
CA GLY A 36 13.01 -6.74 8.90
C GLY A 36 13.03 -5.61 7.87
N SER A 37 12.00 -5.48 7.03
CA SER A 37 11.84 -4.35 6.13
C SER A 37 10.80 -3.36 6.67
N TYR A 38 10.97 -2.07 6.34
CA TYR A 38 9.98 -1.05 6.64
C TYR A 38 8.81 -1.06 5.64
N CYS A 39 9.12 -1.23 4.35
CA CYS A 39 8.13 -1.07 3.28
C CYS A 39 8.22 -2.12 2.17
N GLU A 40 9.11 -3.12 2.27
CA GLU A 40 9.07 -4.21 1.30
C GLU A 40 7.82 -5.04 1.53
N ARG A 41 7.15 -5.40 0.44
CA ARG A 41 5.95 -6.25 0.50
C ARG A 41 5.99 -7.36 -0.51
N GLU A 42 5.39 -8.48 -0.11
CA GLU A 42 5.18 -9.64 -0.96
C GLU A 42 3.69 -9.84 -1.19
N TYR A 43 3.30 -9.91 -2.46
CA TYR A 43 1.92 -10.13 -2.88
C TYR A 43 1.80 -11.53 -3.44
N ARG A 44 0.98 -12.35 -2.79
CA ARG A 44 0.68 -13.72 -3.19
C ARG A 44 -0.79 -13.79 -3.61
N ASP A 45 -1.07 -14.50 -4.70
CA ASP A 45 -2.43 -14.82 -5.16
C ASP A 45 -3.34 -13.63 -5.58
N CYS A 46 -2.76 -12.62 -6.25
CA CYS A 46 -3.49 -11.49 -6.84
C CYS A 46 -4.52 -11.86 -7.93
N ARG A 47 -4.61 -13.14 -8.30
CA ARG A 47 -5.54 -13.64 -9.34
C ARG A 47 -6.97 -13.77 -8.82
N LEU A 48 -7.12 -14.24 -7.58
CA LEU A 48 -8.45 -14.41 -6.97
C LEU A 48 -9.03 -13.05 -6.55
N GLN A 49 -8.15 -12.07 -6.33
CA GLN A 49 -8.49 -10.76 -5.81
C GLN A 49 -7.47 -9.73 -6.29
N THR A 50 -7.93 -8.61 -6.85
CA THR A 50 -7.05 -7.49 -7.24
C THR A 50 -6.14 -7.08 -6.09
N CYS A 51 -4.82 -7.15 -6.30
CA CYS A 51 -3.84 -6.60 -5.38
C CYS A 51 -3.74 -5.09 -5.56
N TYR A 52 -3.64 -4.37 -4.45
CA TYR A 52 -3.48 -2.93 -4.45
C TYR A 52 -2.11 -2.57 -3.92
N VAL A 53 -1.23 -2.17 -4.85
CA VAL A 53 0.08 -1.63 -4.53
C VAL A 53 -0.09 -0.17 -4.15
N GLN A 54 0.49 0.22 -3.02
CA GLN A 54 0.41 1.58 -2.48
C GLN A 54 1.78 1.99 -1.98
N SER A 55 2.08 3.28 -2.14
CA SER A 55 3.23 3.90 -1.48
C SER A 55 3.10 3.79 0.05
N PRO A 56 4.22 3.82 0.79
CA PRO A 56 4.17 3.95 2.24
C PRO A 56 3.42 5.22 2.63
N ALA A 57 2.62 5.13 3.68
CA ALA A 57 1.76 6.21 4.19
C ALA A 57 0.59 6.65 3.30
N TYR A 58 0.32 6.02 2.13
CA TYR A 58 -0.89 6.29 1.35
C TYR A 58 -2.16 6.25 2.24
N PRO A 59 -3.11 7.20 2.09
CA PRO A 59 -3.20 8.26 1.06
C PRO A 59 -2.36 9.52 1.33
N GLY A 60 -1.59 9.55 2.42
CA GLY A 60 -0.68 10.65 2.75
C GLY A 60 0.57 10.68 1.87
N LEU A 61 1.44 11.66 2.17
CA LEU A 61 2.72 11.83 1.49
C LEU A 61 3.68 10.68 1.85
N TYR A 62 4.32 10.11 0.84
CA TYR A 62 5.34 9.08 1.06
C TYR A 62 6.63 9.68 1.66
N PRO A 63 7.35 8.96 2.54
CA PRO A 63 8.61 9.43 3.09
C PRO A 63 9.69 9.64 2.01
N ARG A 64 10.49 10.71 2.16
CA ARG A 64 11.62 10.99 1.27
C ARG A 64 12.76 10.00 1.48
N ALA A 65 13.58 9.80 0.44
CA ALA A 65 14.78 8.97 0.46
C ALA A 65 14.52 7.52 0.91
N LEU A 66 13.38 6.96 0.51
CA LEU A 66 12.98 5.60 0.85
C LEU A 66 13.05 4.70 -0.39
N ASN A 67 13.63 3.51 -0.23
CA ASN A 67 13.65 2.48 -1.27
C ASN A 67 12.77 1.31 -0.83
N CYS A 68 11.70 1.06 -1.60
CA CYS A 68 10.74 -0.02 -1.34
C CYS A 68 10.70 -0.99 -2.50
N ARG A 69 10.70 -2.29 -2.19
CA ARG A 69 10.55 -3.35 -3.16
C ARG A 69 9.21 -4.06 -2.97
N TYR A 70 8.42 -4.11 -4.04
CA TYR A 70 7.16 -4.83 -4.08
C TYR A 70 7.32 -6.06 -4.97
N LYS A 71 7.18 -7.26 -4.41
CA LYS A 71 7.27 -8.52 -5.14
C LYS A 71 5.87 -9.04 -5.44
N LEU A 72 5.53 -9.17 -6.72
CA LEU A 72 4.23 -9.68 -7.16
C LEU A 72 4.39 -11.12 -7.68
N HIS A 73 3.79 -12.08 -6.97
CA HIS A 73 3.76 -13.47 -7.38
C HIS A 73 2.45 -13.74 -8.11
N THR A 74 2.53 -14.01 -9.41
CA THR A 74 1.37 -14.36 -10.23
C THR A 74 1.66 -15.59 -11.07
N ARG A 75 0.63 -16.41 -11.30
CA ARG A 75 0.66 -17.50 -12.29
C ARG A 75 0.28 -17.01 -13.69
N GLN A 76 -0.19 -15.77 -13.82
CA GLN A 76 -0.53 -15.19 -15.11
C GLN A 76 0.75 -14.76 -15.84
N PRO A 77 0.81 -14.92 -17.17
CA PRO A 77 1.98 -14.51 -17.95
C PRO A 77 2.14 -12.99 -18.06
N TYR A 78 1.10 -12.22 -17.73
CA TYR A 78 1.11 -10.76 -17.79
C TYR A 78 0.60 -10.16 -16.49
N ILE A 79 1.14 -8.99 -16.14
CA ILE A 79 0.65 -8.14 -15.07
C ILE A 79 0.03 -6.91 -15.73
N LYS A 80 -1.26 -6.68 -15.49
CA LYS A 80 -1.94 -5.46 -15.92
C LYS A 80 -2.00 -4.49 -14.76
N LEU A 81 -1.40 -3.31 -14.95
CA LEU A 81 -1.48 -2.22 -13.99
C LEU A 81 -2.78 -1.44 -14.19
N TYR A 82 -3.53 -1.26 -13.11
CA TYR A 82 -4.72 -0.42 -13.07
C TYR A 82 -4.43 0.75 -12.13
N LEU A 83 -4.40 1.97 -12.67
CA LEU A 83 -4.25 3.18 -11.88
C LEU A 83 -5.62 3.63 -11.39
N GLN A 84 -5.81 3.70 -10.08
CA GLN A 84 -7.03 4.26 -9.52
C GLN A 84 -7.08 5.75 -9.87
N ASN A 85 -8.18 6.19 -10.50
CA ASN A 85 -8.38 7.56 -10.98
C ASN A 85 -7.36 8.05 -12.01
N GLU A 86 -6.69 7.12 -12.73
CA GLU A 86 -5.71 7.42 -13.78
C GLU A 86 -4.53 8.30 -13.30
N GLN A 87 -4.25 8.32 -12.00
CA GLN A 87 -3.22 9.16 -11.41
C GLN A 87 -2.18 8.32 -10.67
N PHE A 88 -0.90 8.62 -10.92
CA PHE A 88 0.24 8.11 -10.16
C PHE A 88 1.20 9.26 -9.90
N ALA A 89 0.98 9.97 -8.78
CA ALA A 89 1.73 11.16 -8.45
C ALA A 89 3.10 10.80 -7.83
N VAL A 90 4.17 11.11 -8.55
CA VAL A 90 5.55 11.03 -8.06
C VAL A 90 6.15 12.43 -8.12
N ASP A 91 6.59 12.93 -6.98
CA ASP A 91 7.25 14.22 -6.81
C ASP A 91 6.49 15.41 -7.41
N GLY A 92 5.15 15.34 -7.38
CA GLY A 92 4.26 16.37 -7.93
C GLY A 92 4.10 16.33 -9.45
N GLN A 93 4.68 15.33 -10.13
CA GLN A 93 4.46 15.11 -11.55
C GLN A 93 3.15 14.32 -11.76
N ARG A 94 2.32 14.81 -12.68
CA ARG A 94 1.11 14.17 -13.19
C ARG A 94 1.36 13.59 -14.55
#